data_AF-A0A7S2DAD4-F1
#
_entry.id   AF-A0A7S2DAD4-F1
#
_cell.length_a   1.000
_cell.length_b   1.000
_cell.length_c   1.000
_cell.angle_alpha   90.00
_cell.angle_beta   90.00
_cell.angle_gamma   90.00
#
_symmetry.space_group_name_H-M   'P 1'
#
loop_
_entity.id
_entity.type
_entity.pdbx_description
1 polymer ?
#
loop_
_entity_poly.entity_id
_entity_poly.type
_entity_poly.pdbx_seq_one_letter_code
_entity_poly.pdbx_strand_id
1 'polypeptide(L)'
;ADQLDLKLSPLELMRRRFPGNGSDSWERSLQEHLLSCGLEARLFDVPAGALSGGQRSRLAMAIVSFDRPHILIMDEPTNNLDLTSIDALAEAVEGFDGGVVLVSHDQHFV
;
A
#
# COMPACT_ATOMS: atom_id res chain seq x y z
N ALA A 1 -3.85 -11.48 7.90
CA ALA A 1 -3.72 -10.13 7.32
C ALA A 1 -4.33 -9.14 8.30
N ASP A 2 -3.52 -8.23 8.84
CA ASP A 2 -4.03 -7.16 9.69
C ASP A 2 -4.92 -6.28 8.81
N GLN A 3 -6.22 -6.26 9.06
CA GLN A 3 -7.15 -5.43 8.27
C GLN A 3 -6.80 -3.96 8.51
N LEU A 4 -6.70 -3.18 7.44
CA LEU A 4 -6.51 -1.73 7.52
C LEU A 4 -7.55 -1.13 8.48
N ASP A 5 -7.12 -0.37 9.48
CA ASP A 5 -8.03 0.37 10.34
C ASP A 5 -8.67 1.50 9.52
N LEU A 6 -9.88 1.24 9.02
CA LEU A 6 -10.59 2.10 8.07
C LEU A 6 -10.95 3.49 8.64
N LYS A 7 -10.78 3.69 9.96
CA LYS A 7 -11.01 4.97 10.62
C LYS A 7 -9.83 5.92 10.49
N LEU A 8 -8.63 5.38 10.31
CA LEU A 8 -7.40 6.17 10.21
C LEU A 8 -7.13 6.59 8.77
N SER A 9 -6.46 7.72 8.62
CA SER A 9 -5.96 8.15 7.31
C SER A 9 -4.73 7.32 6.88
N PRO A 10 -4.39 7.30 5.58
CA PRO A 10 -3.14 6.73 5.08
C PRO A 10 -1.91 7.16 5.86
N LEU A 11 -1.76 8.46 6.09
CA LEU A 11 -0.60 9.00 6.77
C LEU A 11 -0.58 8.62 8.26
N GLU A 12 -1.74 8.59 8.92
CA GLU A 12 -1.87 8.10 10.30
C GLU A 12 -1.52 6.62 10.43
N LEU A 13 -1.98 5.78 9.49
CA LEU A 13 -1.63 4.36 9.44
C LEU A 13 -0.12 4.17 9.31
N MET A 14 0.51 4.90 8.38
CA MET A 14 1.96 4.88 8.19
C MET A 14 2.72 5.32 9.44
N ARG A 15 2.33 6.44 10.07
CA ARG A 15 2.94 6.92 11.32
C ARG A 15 2.81 5.90 12.47
N ARG A 16 1.65 5.25 12.58
CA ARG A 16 1.38 4.26 13.63
C ARG A 16 2.17 2.96 13.42
N ARG A 17 2.31 2.52 12.16
CA ARG A 17 3.03 1.29 11.82
C ARG A 17 4.54 1.48 11.85
N PHE A 18 5.02 2.67 11.46
CA PHE A 18 6.42 3.04 11.36
C PHE A 18 6.70 4.28 12.22
N PRO A 19 6.71 4.13 13.56
CA PRO A 19 7.01 5.21 14.48
C PRO A 19 8.50 5.57 14.34
N GLY A 20 8.81 6.52 13.47
CA GLY A 20 10.17 7.06 13.30
C GLY A 20 10.54 8.03 14.40
N ASN A 21 11.42 8.98 14.09
CA ASN A 21 11.96 9.95 15.05
C ASN A 21 11.08 11.21 15.24
N GLY A 22 9.91 11.28 14.58
CA GLY A 22 9.01 12.44 14.63
C GLY A 22 9.53 13.70 13.94
N SER A 23 10.60 13.61 13.13
CA SER A 23 11.13 14.75 12.37
C SER A 23 10.32 15.02 11.10
N ASP A 24 10.33 16.27 10.64
CA ASP A 24 9.73 16.67 9.35
C ASP A 24 10.31 15.86 8.17
N SER A 25 11.60 15.51 8.23
CA SER A 25 12.23 14.67 7.21
C SER A 25 11.68 13.25 7.20
N TRP A 26 11.36 12.69 8.37
CA TRP A 26 10.75 11.38 8.47
C TRP A 26 9.32 11.41 7.93
N GLU A 27 8.54 12.42 8.30
CA GLU A 27 7.19 12.58 7.80
C GLU A 27 7.17 12.73 6.27
N ARG A 28 8.11 13.49 5.71
CA ARG A 28 8.28 13.60 4.26
C ARG A 28 8.58 12.24 3.62
N SER A 29 9.41 11.39 4.23
CA SER A 29 9.67 10.05 3.67
C SER A 29 8.43 9.15 3.65
N LEU A 30 7.52 9.26 4.63
CA LEU A 30 6.25 8.53 4.62
C LEU A 30 5.36 9.01 3.47
N GLN A 31 5.28 10.34 3.27
CA GLN A 31 4.51 10.95 2.20
C GLN A 31 5.08 10.60 0.81
N GLU A 32 6.39 10.69 0.64
CA GLU A 32 7.09 10.32 -0.60
C GLU A 32 6.86 8.85 -0.95
N HIS A 33 6.86 7.95 0.04
CA HIS A 33 6.55 6.54 -0.19
C HIS A 33 5.08 6.29 -0.56
N LEU A 34 4.14 7.00 0.06
CA LEU A 34 2.74 6.92 -0.36
C LEU A 34 2.55 7.40 -1.81
N LEU A 35 3.25 8.47 -2.20
CA LEU A 35 3.25 8.96 -3.58
C LEU A 35 3.87 7.95 -4.55
N SER A 36 4.99 7.32 -4.20
CA SER A 36 5.65 6.34 -5.07
C SER A 36 4.80 5.09 -5.32
N CYS A 37 3.96 4.70 -4.35
CA CYS A 37 2.96 3.65 -4.53
C CYS A 37 1.69 4.12 -5.28
N GLY A 38 1.67 5.36 -5.78
CA GLY A 38 0.57 5.92 -6.56
C GLY A 38 -0.62 6.41 -5.75
N LEU A 39 -0.47 6.64 -4.43
CA LEU A 39 -1.51 7.27 -3.63
C LEU A 39 -1.40 8.79 -3.69
N GLU A 40 -2.46 9.45 -4.14
CA GLU A 40 -2.45 10.91 -4.31
C GLU A 40 -2.39 11.67 -2.98
N ALA A 41 -1.63 12.76 -2.92
CA ALA A 41 -1.46 13.58 -1.71
C ALA A 41 -2.79 14.05 -1.08
N ARG A 42 -3.81 14.33 -1.89
CA ARG A 42 -5.14 14.74 -1.41
C ARG A 42 -5.84 13.70 -0.53
N LEU A 43 -5.39 12.44 -0.57
CA LEU A 43 -5.97 11.32 0.16
C LEU A 43 -5.29 11.06 1.50
N PHE A 44 -4.17 11.73 1.80
CA PHE A 44 -3.32 11.40 2.94
C PHE A 44 -4.00 11.58 4.29
N ASP A 45 -4.95 12.51 4.37
CA ASP A 45 -5.72 12.83 5.58
C ASP A 45 -7.18 12.35 5.49
N VAL A 46 -7.53 11.63 4.43
CA VAL A 46 -8.88 11.06 4.25
C VAL A 46 -8.94 9.69 4.94
N PRO A 47 -10.00 9.37 5.70
CA PRO A 47 -10.14 8.05 6.31
C PRO A 47 -10.02 6.92 5.29
N ALA A 48 -9.27 5.86 5.61
CA ALA A 48 -9.01 4.74 4.70
C ALA A 48 -10.30 4.02 4.25
N GLY A 49 -11.38 4.10 5.04
CA GLY A 49 -12.71 3.61 4.66
C GLY A 49 -13.39 4.37 3.51
N ALA A 50 -12.98 5.63 3.26
CA ALA A 50 -13.50 6.43 2.15
C ALA A 50 -12.69 6.27 0.85
N LEU A 51 -11.57 5.56 0.90
CA LEU A 51 -10.77 5.23 -0.28
C LEU A 51 -11.50 4.22 -1.16
N SER A 52 -11.27 4.27 -2.47
CA SER A 52 -11.68 3.20 -3.39
C SER A 52 -10.93 1.89 -3.11
N GLY A 53 -11.39 0.77 -3.68
CA GLY A 53 -10.66 -0.50 -3.58
C GLY A 53 -9.21 -0.41 -4.05
N GLY A 54 -8.97 0.26 -5.17
CA GLY A 54 -7.63 0.40 -5.73
C GLY A 54 -6.74 1.32 -4.89
N GLN A 55 -7.30 2.39 -4.34
CA GLN A 55 -6.58 3.25 -3.39
C GLN A 55 -6.21 2.50 -2.12
N ARG A 56 -7.09 1.65 -1.59
CA ARG A 56 -6.76 0.77 -0.44
C ARG A 56 -5.70 -0.25 -0.79
N SER A 57 -5.69 -0.77 -2.02
CA SER A 57 -4.68 -1.72 -2.49
C SER A 57 -3.30 -1.06 -2.58
N ARG A 58 -3.23 0.16 -3.13
CA ARG A 58 -2.00 0.99 -3.13
C ARG A 58 -1.52 1.31 -1.72
N LEU A 59 -2.44 1.64 -0.79
CA LEU A 59 -2.11 1.86 0.62
C LEU A 59 -1.57 0.58 1.28
N ALA A 60 -2.19 -0.57 1.06
CA ALA A 60 -1.72 -1.84 1.59
C ALA A 60 -0.30 -2.14 1.06
N MET A 61 -0.08 -1.94 -0.24
CA MET A 61 1.25 -2.09 -0.85
C MET A 61 2.27 -1.13 -0.25
N ALA A 62 1.91 0.14 -0.03
CA ALA A 62 2.78 1.11 0.61
C ALA A 62 3.19 0.67 2.02
N ILE A 63 2.26 0.14 2.81
CA ILE A 63 2.54 -0.35 4.15
C ILE A 63 3.50 -1.54 4.13
N VAL A 64 3.29 -2.53 3.27
CA VAL A 64 4.15 -3.74 3.26
C VAL A 64 5.52 -3.52 2.63
N SER A 65 5.65 -2.53 1.75
CA SER A 65 6.89 -2.23 1.03
C SER A 65 7.77 -1.17 1.70
N PHE A 66 7.27 -0.45 2.72
CA PHE A 66 7.97 0.68 3.33
C PHE A 66 9.36 0.33 3.88
N ASP A 67 9.50 -0.82 4.54
CA ASP A 67 10.78 -1.31 5.08
C ASP A 67 11.74 -1.82 3.99
N ARG A 68 11.37 -1.69 2.71
CA ARG A 68 12.14 -2.15 1.53
C ARG A 68 12.61 -3.60 1.67
N PRO A 69 11.70 -4.56 1.91
CA PRO A 69 12.12 -5.95 2.07
C PRO A 69 12.74 -6.48 0.77
N HIS A 70 13.73 -7.38 0.89
CA HIS A 70 14.33 -8.01 -0.29
C HIS A 70 13.34 -8.93 -1.02
N ILE A 71 12.39 -9.51 -0.27
CA ILE A 71 11.36 -10.41 -0.79
C ILE A 71 10.03 -10.04 -0.14
N LEU A 72 9.00 -9.82 -0.96
CA LEU A 72 7.62 -9.67 -0.55
C LEU A 72 6.84 -10.95 -0.92
N ILE A 73 6.12 -11.52 0.03
CA ILE A 73 5.27 -12.69 -0.20
C ILE A 73 3.81 -12.25 -0.10
N MET A 74 3.04 -12.50 -1.15
CA MET A 74 1.62 -12.18 -1.22
C MET A 74 0.82 -13.44 -1.52
N ASP A 75 -0.10 -13.78 -0.61
CA ASP A 75 -0.97 -14.95 -0.71
C ASP A 75 -2.40 -14.49 -1.01
N GLU A 76 -2.90 -14.84 -2.20
CA GLU A 76 -4.19 -14.44 -2.77
C GLU A 76 -4.50 -12.92 -2.64
N PRO A 77 -3.61 -12.03 -3.10
CA PRO A 77 -3.77 -10.60 -2.86
C PRO A 77 -4.86 -9.95 -3.74
N THR A 78 -5.35 -10.66 -4.76
CA THR A 78 -6.46 -10.23 -5.62
C THR A 78 -7.84 -10.55 -5.03
N ASN A 79 -7.89 -11.27 -3.90
CA ASN A 79 -9.15 -11.69 -3.32
C ASN A 79 -9.98 -10.48 -2.84
N ASN A 80 -11.26 -10.45 -3.22
CA ASN A 80 -12.19 -9.33 -2.98
C ASN A 80 -11.79 -7.99 -3.65
N LEU A 81 -10.87 -8.00 -4.62
CA LEU A 81 -10.54 -6.83 -5.42
C LEU A 81 -11.42 -6.75 -6.67
N ASP A 82 -11.83 -5.54 -7.04
CA ASP A 82 -12.37 -5.26 -8.37
C ASP A 82 -11.23 -5.11 -9.39
N LEU A 83 -11.54 -5.12 -10.69
CA LEU A 83 -10.54 -5.02 -11.76
C LEU A 83 -9.62 -3.79 -11.60
N THR A 84 -10.20 -2.63 -11.27
CA THR A 84 -9.45 -1.40 -11.03
C THR A 84 -8.45 -1.55 -9.87
N SER A 85 -8.81 -2.32 -8.84
CA SER A 85 -7.95 -2.59 -7.70
C SER A 85 -6.84 -3.58 -8.01
N ILE A 86 -7.13 -4.57 -8.86
CA ILE A 86 -6.15 -5.52 -9.38
C ILE A 86 -5.09 -4.78 -10.20
N ASP A 87 -5.51 -3.92 -11.14
CA ASP A 87 -4.59 -3.10 -11.94
C ASP A 87 -3.70 -2.22 -11.05
N ALA A 88 -4.30 -1.58 -10.05
CA ALA A 88 -3.58 -0.72 -9.11
C ALA A 88 -2.56 -1.49 -8.25
N LEU A 89 -2.88 -2.73 -7.88
CA LEU A 89 -1.95 -3.61 -7.18
C LEU A 89 -0.83 -4.06 -8.13
N ALA A 90 -1.15 -4.41 -9.37
CA ALA A 90 -0.16 -4.86 -10.36
C ALA A 90 0.89 -3.78 -10.63
N GLU A 91 0.44 -2.53 -10.86
CA GLU A 91 1.34 -1.37 -11.01
C GLU A 91 2.26 -1.18 -9.79
N ALA A 92 1.71 -1.34 -8.59
CA ALA A 92 2.48 -1.14 -7.36
C ALA A 92 3.48 -2.29 -7.12
N VAL A 93 3.15 -3.51 -7.55
CA VAL A 93 4.05 -4.68 -7.55
C VAL A 93 5.16 -4.51 -8.59
N GLU A 94 4.85 -4.03 -9.79
CA GLU A 94 5.84 -3.77 -10.84
C GLU A 94 6.83 -2.67 -10.43
N GLY A 95 6.39 -1.69 -9.64
CA GLY A 95 7.23 -0.63 -9.10
C GLY A 95 8.08 -1.01 -7.88
N PHE A 96 8.02 -2.26 -7.40
CA PHE A 96 8.73 -2.69 -6.20
C PHE A 96 10.18 -3.12 -6.49
N ASP A 97 11.15 -2.43 -5.89
CA ASP A 97 12.59 -2.70 -6.00
C ASP A 97 13.05 -3.97 -5.20
N GLY A 98 12.35 -5.08 -5.35
CA GLY A 98 12.65 -6.34 -4.65
C GLY A 98 12.04 -7.56 -5.33
N GLY A 99 12.31 -8.75 -4.78
CA GLY A 99 11.68 -9.98 -5.24
C GLY A 99 10.23 -10.05 -4.77
N VAL A 100 9.33 -10.52 -5.64
CA VAL A 100 7.93 -10.76 -5.28
C VAL A 100 7.60 -12.23 -5.50
N VAL A 101 7.09 -12.87 -4.45
CA VAL A 101 6.50 -14.21 -4.52
C VAL A 101 5.01 -14.05 -4.39
N LEU A 102 4.31 -14.28 -5.49
CA LEU A 102 2.87 -14.16 -5.59
C LEU A 102 2.24 -15.55 -5.66
N VAL A 103 1.24 -15.79 -4.81
CA VAL A 103 0.32 -16.93 -4.92
C VAL A 103 -1.04 -16.37 -5.29
N SER A 104 -1.58 -16.76 -6.44
CA SER A 104 -2.91 -16.35 -6.88
C SER A 104 -3.55 -17.42 -7.75
N HIS A 105 -4.87 -17.57 -7.63
CA HIS A 105 -5.69 -18.32 -8.57
C HIS A 105 -6.14 -17.50 -9.80
N ASP A 106 -5.87 -16.19 -9.84
CA ASP A 106 -6.29 -15.30 -10.92
C ASP A 106 -5.23 -15.17 -12.02
N GLN A 107 -5.55 -15.66 -13.22
CA GLN A 107 -4.65 -15.61 -14.38
C GLN A 107 -4.49 -14.20 -14.99
N HIS A 108 -5.37 -13.25 -14.67
CA HIS A 108 -5.22 -11.87 -15.18
C HIS A 108 -4.16 -11.06 -14.43
N PHE A 109 -3.73 -11.53 -13.26
CA PHE A 109 -2.77 -10.83 -12.39
C PHE A 109 -1.34 -11.39 -12.47
N VAL A 110 -1.14 -12.52 -13.16
CA VAL A 110 0.15 -13.23 -13.31
C VAL A 110 0.73 -13.05 -14.70
#